data_AF-A0A7S8ECS8-F1
#
_entry.id   AF-A0A7S8ECS8-F1
#
_cell.length_a   1.000
_cell.length_b   1.000
_cell.length_c   1.000
_cell.angle_alpha   90.00
_cell.angle_beta   90.00
_cell.angle_gamma   90.00
#
_symmetry.space_group_name_H-M   'P 1'
#
loop_
_entity.id
_entity.type
_entity.pdbx_description
1 polymer ?
#
loop_
_entity_poly.entity_id
_entity_poly.type
_entity_poly.pdbx_seq_one_letter_code
_entity_poly.pdbx_strand_id
1 'polypeptide(L)'
;MTSPHMAIPTQKGTYILHMHLPTHAHLVIGRLGAYDFAEGWYLYVGSAFGAGGLRGRLKHHLAHVTRPHWHVDYLRQAAPVYEVWYLASETIYEHAWAQVLRNMDGGHVPVSRFGASDCRCEKHLVSFSFPPDLTLFCQQAGVTLQRYAVSS
;
A
#
# COMPACT_ATOMS: atom_id res chain seq x y z
N MET A 1 0.31 -28.48 5.72
CA MET A 1 -0.70 -27.75 6.50
C MET A 1 -0.95 -26.42 5.80
N THR A 2 -1.88 -26.41 4.86
CA THR A 2 -2.31 -25.20 4.14
C THR A 2 -3.10 -24.33 5.11
N SER A 3 -2.55 -23.18 5.51
CA SER A 3 -3.28 -22.21 6.32
C SER A 3 -4.56 -21.80 5.58
N PRO A 4 -5.72 -21.72 6.25
CA PRO A 4 -6.94 -21.22 5.62
C PRO A 4 -6.66 -19.81 5.09
N HIS A 5 -7.10 -19.50 3.87
CA HIS A 5 -7.20 -18.13 3.37
C HIS A 5 -8.04 -17.33 4.36
N MET A 6 -7.41 -16.70 5.35
CA MET A 6 -8.10 -15.95 6.38
C MET A 6 -8.73 -14.74 5.71
N ALA A 7 -10.07 -14.68 5.74
CA ALA A 7 -10.80 -13.55 5.23
C ALA A 7 -10.36 -12.27 5.95
N ILE A 8 -10.22 -11.18 5.21
CA ILE A 8 -9.81 -9.88 5.75
C ILE A 8 -10.79 -9.44 6.87
N PRO A 9 -10.30 -9.00 8.05
CA PRO A 9 -11.13 -8.58 9.19
C PRO A 9 -11.98 -7.34 8.90
N THR A 10 -13.12 -7.18 9.58
CA THR A 10 -13.93 -5.93 9.54
C THR A 10 -13.43 -4.86 10.52
N GLN A 11 -12.48 -5.20 11.37
CA GLN A 11 -11.87 -4.29 12.33
C GLN A 11 -11.14 -3.14 11.62
N LYS A 12 -10.96 -2.02 12.34
CA LYS A 12 -10.08 -0.94 11.90
C LYS A 12 -8.64 -1.43 11.85
N GLY A 13 -7.79 -0.70 11.14
CA GLY A 13 -6.37 -1.02 11.09
C GLY A 13 -5.60 -0.23 10.06
N THR A 14 -4.32 -0.60 9.98
CA THR A 14 -3.37 -0.06 8.98
C THR A 14 -2.97 -1.19 8.03
N TYR A 15 -2.79 -0.87 6.76
CA TYR A 15 -2.41 -1.81 5.72
C TYR A 15 -1.32 -1.23 4.82
N ILE A 16 -0.63 -2.14 4.12
CA ILE A 16 0.34 -1.85 3.07
C ILE A 16 -0.11 -2.63 1.85
N LEU A 17 -0.36 -1.93 0.74
CA LEU A 17 -0.58 -2.54 -0.57
C LEU A 17 0.77 -2.80 -1.21
N HIS A 18 1.02 -4.04 -1.60
CA HIS A 18 2.20 -4.43 -2.37
C HIS A 18 1.79 -4.49 -3.83
N MET A 19 2.27 -3.55 -4.62
CA MET A 19 1.95 -3.44 -6.04
C MET A 19 3.21 -3.69 -6.86
N HIS A 20 3.07 -4.41 -7.96
CA HIS A 20 4.17 -4.66 -8.89
C HIS A 20 3.86 -3.99 -10.21
N LEU A 21 4.75 -3.10 -10.65
CA LEU A 21 4.71 -2.47 -11.95
C LEU A 21 5.70 -3.20 -12.87
N PRO A 22 5.22 -4.03 -13.82
CA PRO A 22 6.09 -4.89 -14.63
C PRO A 22 6.91 -4.14 -15.68
N THR A 23 6.51 -2.90 -16.01
CA THR A 23 7.15 -2.07 -17.02
C THR A 23 6.98 -0.61 -16.67
N HIS A 24 7.93 0.24 -17.07
CA HIS A 24 7.80 1.70 -16.92
C HIS A 24 6.43 2.22 -17.37
N ALA A 25 5.83 3.15 -16.61
CA ALA A 25 4.54 3.74 -16.92
C ALA A 25 4.54 5.25 -16.69
N HIS A 26 3.99 6.00 -17.65
CA HIS A 26 3.68 7.41 -17.50
C HIS A 26 2.22 7.57 -17.10
N LEU A 27 1.95 8.12 -15.91
CA LEU A 27 0.60 8.19 -15.33
C LEU A 27 0.21 9.61 -14.94
N VAL A 28 -1.03 9.99 -15.26
CA VAL A 28 -1.65 11.23 -14.79
C VAL A 28 -2.46 10.95 -13.53
N ILE A 29 -1.94 11.37 -12.38
CA ILE A 29 -2.48 11.07 -11.05
C ILE A 29 -3.44 12.19 -10.62
N GLY A 30 -4.62 12.25 -11.22
CA GLY A 30 -5.65 13.24 -10.88
C GLY A 30 -5.10 14.68 -10.86
N ARG A 31 -5.28 15.39 -9.73
CA ARG A 31 -4.77 16.75 -9.54
C ARG A 31 -3.28 16.81 -9.15
N LEU A 32 -2.66 15.68 -8.82
CA LEU A 32 -1.25 15.63 -8.43
C LEU A 32 -0.34 15.90 -9.63
N GLY A 33 -0.77 15.55 -10.85
CA GLY A 33 -0.04 15.80 -12.09
C GLY A 33 0.41 14.53 -12.78
N ALA A 34 1.29 14.68 -13.77
CA ALA A 34 1.86 13.59 -14.55
C ALA A 34 3.23 13.17 -14.00
N TYR A 35 3.46 11.86 -13.88
CA TYR A 35 4.68 11.28 -13.34
C TYR A 35 5.09 10.03 -14.10
N ASP A 36 6.41 9.84 -14.18
CA ASP A 36 7.03 8.62 -14.67
C ASP A 36 7.31 7.67 -13.50
N PHE A 37 6.84 6.43 -13.64
CA PHE A 37 7.04 5.35 -12.69
C PHE A 37 7.93 4.29 -13.33
N ALA A 38 9.11 4.07 -12.75
CA ALA A 38 10.01 3.00 -13.19
C ALA A 38 9.43 1.61 -12.88
N GLU A 39 9.85 0.58 -13.61
CA GLU A 39 9.52 -0.81 -13.26
C GLU A 39 9.98 -1.13 -11.83
N GLY A 40 9.21 -1.97 -11.13
CA GLY A 40 9.54 -2.39 -9.77
C GLY A 40 8.34 -2.49 -8.85
N TRP A 41 8.61 -2.37 -7.55
CA TRP A 41 7.66 -2.59 -6.47
C TRP A 41 7.26 -1.29 -5.82
N TYR A 42 5.97 -1.15 -5.55
CA TYR A 42 5.37 0.04 -4.98
C TYR A 42 4.55 -0.33 -3.76
N LEU A 43 4.99 0.14 -2.60
CA LEU A 43 4.33 -0.08 -1.33
C LEU A 43 3.58 1.18 -0.93
N TYR A 44 2.27 1.06 -0.84
CA TYR A 44 1.39 2.14 -0.39
C TYR A 44 0.86 1.85 1.00
N VAL A 45 1.14 2.73 1.95
CA VAL A 45 0.63 2.63 3.32
C VAL A 45 -0.69 3.41 3.43
N GLY A 46 -1.71 2.78 4.00
CA GLY A 46 -2.98 3.42 4.29
C GLY A 46 -3.66 2.86 5.53
N SER A 47 -4.72 3.54 5.95
CA SER A 47 -5.53 3.15 7.10
C SER A 47 -7.01 2.98 6.75
N ALA A 48 -7.68 2.14 7.55
CA ALA A 48 -9.05 1.71 7.32
C ALA A 48 -9.91 1.95 8.58
N PHE A 49 -10.08 3.23 8.94
CA PHE A 49 -10.79 3.64 10.15
C PHE A 49 -12.25 4.06 9.92
N GLY A 50 -12.69 4.07 8.65
CA GLY A 50 -14.09 4.31 8.27
C GLY A 50 -14.98 3.07 8.41
N ALA A 51 -16.23 3.21 7.97
CA ALA A 51 -17.20 2.12 7.97
C ALA A 51 -16.70 0.90 7.17
N GLY A 52 -16.85 -0.29 7.76
CA GLY A 52 -16.40 -1.56 7.16
C GLY A 52 -14.94 -1.93 7.41
N GLY A 53 -14.15 -1.04 8.04
CA GLY A 53 -12.77 -1.30 8.46
C GLY A 53 -11.86 -1.80 7.34
N LEU A 54 -10.89 -2.64 7.70
CA LEU A 54 -9.93 -3.25 6.78
C LEU A 54 -10.62 -3.97 5.63
N ARG A 55 -11.66 -4.78 5.89
CA ARG A 55 -12.42 -5.49 4.85
C ARG A 55 -13.02 -4.53 3.84
N GLY A 56 -13.65 -3.44 4.30
CA GLY A 56 -14.27 -2.46 3.42
C GLY A 56 -13.25 -1.76 2.53
N ARG A 57 -12.18 -1.24 3.14
CA ARG A 57 -11.13 -0.50 2.41
C ARG A 57 -10.35 -1.41 1.45
N LEU A 58 -9.96 -2.60 1.90
CA LEU A 58 -9.22 -3.55 1.07
C LEU A 58 -10.10 -4.16 -0.02
N LYS A 59 -11.42 -4.34 0.19
CA LYS A 59 -12.33 -4.70 -0.91
C LYS A 59 -12.29 -3.70 -2.06
N HIS A 60 -12.22 -2.40 -1.76
CA HIS A 60 -12.01 -1.37 -2.80
C HIS A 60 -10.64 -1.52 -3.47
N HIS A 61 -9.58 -1.70 -2.69
CA HIS A 61 -8.21 -1.84 -3.22
C HIS A 61 -7.92 -3.15 -3.96
N LEU A 62 -8.78 -4.14 -3.82
CA LEU A 62 -8.66 -5.41 -4.54
C LEU A 62 -9.63 -5.50 -5.72
N ALA A 63 -10.64 -4.62 -5.79
CA ALA A 63 -11.53 -4.53 -6.94
C ALA A 63 -10.83 -3.86 -8.14
N HIS A 64 -11.29 -4.20 -9.35
CA HIS A 64 -10.83 -3.55 -10.56
C HIS A 64 -11.11 -2.04 -10.53
N VAL A 65 -10.15 -1.24 -10.97
CA VAL A 65 -10.25 0.23 -10.94
C VAL A 65 -11.03 0.72 -12.15
N THR A 66 -12.32 0.97 -11.98
CA THR A 66 -13.18 1.54 -13.05
C THR A 66 -13.19 3.07 -13.04
N ARG A 67 -13.12 3.68 -11.85
CA ARG A 67 -13.13 5.14 -11.65
C ARG A 67 -12.17 5.48 -10.51
N PRO A 68 -10.92 5.89 -10.80
CA PRO A 68 -9.94 6.19 -9.75
C PRO A 68 -10.39 7.40 -8.93
N HIS A 69 -10.27 7.28 -7.60
CA HIS A 69 -10.65 8.32 -6.66
C HIS A 69 -9.45 8.78 -5.81
N TRP A 70 -8.67 7.84 -5.28
CA TRP A 70 -7.44 8.13 -4.56
C TRP A 70 -6.22 8.06 -5.48
N HIS A 71 -5.13 8.75 -5.13
CA HIS A 71 -3.89 8.72 -5.93
C HIS A 71 -3.42 7.28 -6.23
N VAL A 72 -3.52 6.39 -5.24
CA VAL A 72 -3.16 4.97 -5.39
C VAL A 72 -4.04 4.24 -6.41
N ASP A 73 -5.28 4.66 -6.63
CA ASP A 73 -6.15 4.01 -7.62
C ASP A 73 -5.63 4.21 -9.04
N TYR A 74 -5.04 5.38 -9.35
CA TYR A 74 -4.41 5.62 -10.65
C TYR A 74 -3.18 4.73 -10.86
N LEU A 75 -2.33 4.59 -9.84
CA LEU A 75 -1.17 3.69 -9.93
C LEU A 75 -1.60 2.22 -10.08
N ARG A 76 -2.64 1.80 -9.36
CA ARG A 76 -3.19 0.43 -9.41
C ARG A 76 -3.69 0.00 -10.78
N GLN A 77 -3.98 0.93 -11.69
CA GLN A 77 -4.34 0.60 -13.07
C GLN A 77 -3.15 -0.01 -13.84
N ALA A 78 -1.93 0.39 -13.52
CA ALA A 78 -0.70 -0.13 -14.14
C ALA A 78 0.04 -1.12 -13.24
N ALA A 79 -0.07 -0.97 -11.92
CA ALA A 79 0.59 -1.79 -10.92
C ALA A 79 -0.45 -2.53 -10.05
N PRO A 80 -0.94 -3.71 -10.48
CA PRO A 80 -1.93 -4.46 -9.71
C PRO A 80 -1.39 -4.86 -8.33
N VAL A 81 -2.29 -5.00 -7.36
CA VAL A 81 -1.96 -5.45 -6.00
C VAL A 81 -1.62 -6.93 -6.04
N TYR A 82 -0.39 -7.26 -5.64
CA TYR A 82 0.13 -8.61 -5.52
C TYR A 82 -0.24 -9.23 -4.16
N GLU A 83 -0.04 -8.47 -3.09
CA GLU A 83 -0.44 -8.88 -1.75
C GLU A 83 -0.74 -7.67 -0.87
N VAL A 84 -1.30 -7.95 0.31
CA VAL A 84 -1.57 -6.95 1.33
C VAL A 84 -0.98 -7.41 2.66
N TRP A 85 -0.23 -6.52 3.30
CA TRP A 85 0.15 -6.69 4.70
C TRP A 85 -0.73 -5.79 5.57
N TYR A 86 -1.21 -6.29 6.69
CA TYR A 86 -2.11 -5.50 7.54
C TYR A 86 -2.03 -5.87 9.01
N LEU A 87 -2.46 -4.92 9.85
CA LEU A 87 -2.69 -5.12 11.27
C LEU A 87 -4.06 -4.54 11.66
N ALA A 88 -4.93 -5.38 12.22
CA ALA A 88 -6.14 -4.91 12.87
C ALA A 88 -5.77 -4.23 14.19
N SER A 89 -6.12 -2.96 14.34
CA SER A 89 -5.79 -2.15 15.51
C SER A 89 -6.64 -0.88 15.56
N GLU A 90 -6.90 -0.39 16.78
CA GLU A 90 -7.45 0.95 17.01
C GLU A 90 -6.37 2.04 16.90
N THR A 91 -5.10 1.68 16.77
CA THR A 91 -4.00 2.63 16.56
C THR A 91 -3.71 2.81 15.06
N ILE A 92 -3.54 4.07 14.63
CA ILE A 92 -3.16 4.41 13.25
C ILE A 92 -1.63 4.39 13.16
N TYR A 93 -1.07 3.50 12.34
CA TYR A 93 0.37 3.37 12.13
C TYR A 93 0.84 3.94 10.79
N GLU A 94 -0.05 4.57 10.02
CA GLU A 94 0.17 4.98 8.63
C GLU A 94 1.49 5.77 8.43
N HIS A 95 1.73 6.80 9.24
CA HIS A 95 2.97 7.58 9.16
C HIS A 95 4.21 6.82 9.61
N ALA A 96 4.09 6.05 10.71
CA ALA A 96 5.20 5.30 11.27
C ALA A 96 5.68 4.24 10.28
N TRP A 97 4.75 3.51 9.66
CA TRP A 97 5.08 2.48 8.67
C TRP A 97 5.61 3.08 7.36
N ALA A 98 5.06 4.21 6.90
CA ALA A 98 5.62 4.92 5.76
C ALA A 98 7.05 5.42 6.03
N GLN A 99 7.37 5.79 7.28
CA GLN A 99 8.75 6.12 7.66
C GLN A 99 9.66 4.89 7.70
N VAL A 100 9.20 3.77 8.25
CA VAL A 100 9.96 2.50 8.23
C VAL A 100 10.32 2.11 6.80
N LEU A 101 9.34 2.07 5.89
CA LEU A 101 9.59 1.73 4.48
C LEU A 101 10.61 2.64 3.81
N ARG A 102 10.55 3.95 4.06
CA ARG A 102 11.52 4.92 3.49
C ARG A 102 12.94 4.74 4.02
N ASN A 103 13.07 4.16 5.22
CA ASN A 103 14.36 3.94 5.87
C ASN A 103 14.90 2.52 5.63
N MET A 104 14.10 1.63 5.02
CA MET A 104 14.57 0.33 4.56
C MET A 104 15.55 0.50 3.39
N ASP A 105 16.48 -0.43 3.26
CA ASP A 105 17.41 -0.45 2.15
C ASP A 105 16.67 -0.55 0.81
N GLY A 106 17.09 0.25 -0.17
CA GLY A 106 16.43 0.40 -1.47
C GLY A 106 15.07 1.14 -1.45
N GLY A 107 14.67 1.72 -0.32
CA GLY A 107 13.44 2.50 -0.20
C GLY A 107 13.57 3.89 -0.82
N HIS A 108 12.76 4.19 -1.85
CA HIS A 108 12.72 5.50 -2.50
C HIS A 108 11.33 6.12 -2.47
N VAL A 109 11.26 7.45 -2.50
CA VAL A 109 9.98 8.18 -2.56
C VAL A 109 9.77 8.62 -4.01
N PRO A 110 8.93 7.90 -4.78
CA PRO A 110 8.82 8.16 -6.22
C PRO A 110 8.04 9.46 -6.51
N VAL A 111 7.05 9.78 -5.67
CA VAL A 111 6.19 10.96 -5.86
C VAL A 111 5.94 11.62 -4.52
N SER A 112 6.32 12.89 -4.41
CA SER A 112 5.99 13.71 -3.24
C SER A 112 4.47 13.93 -3.16
N ARG A 113 3.92 13.91 -1.95
CA ARG A 113 2.50 14.13 -1.60
C ARG A 113 1.54 13.06 -2.12
N PHE A 114 2.06 11.91 -2.55
CA PHE A 114 1.23 10.77 -2.93
C PHE A 114 0.47 10.22 -1.71
N GLY A 115 -0.87 10.13 -1.81
CA GLY A 115 -1.75 9.76 -0.69
C GLY A 115 -2.03 10.86 0.35
N ALA A 116 -1.49 12.08 0.18
CA ALA A 116 -1.53 13.13 1.21
C ALA A 116 -2.81 14.00 1.21
N SER A 117 -3.89 13.62 0.51
CA SER A 117 -5.09 14.47 0.41
C SER A 117 -5.73 14.78 1.77
N ASP A 118 -5.56 13.88 2.76
CA ASP A 118 -6.14 13.99 4.10
C ASP A 118 -5.10 14.35 5.19
N CYS A 119 -3.83 14.56 4.83
CA CYS A 119 -2.75 14.82 5.80
C CYS A 119 -1.65 15.73 5.24
N ARG A 120 -1.02 16.54 6.12
CA ARG A 120 0.16 17.35 5.76
C ARG A 120 1.45 16.53 5.55
N CYS A 121 1.42 15.22 5.79
CA CYS A 121 2.57 14.34 5.67
C CYS A 121 2.65 13.77 4.24
N GLU A 122 3.85 13.85 3.64
CA GLU A 122 3.98 13.92 2.18
C GLU A 122 4.32 12.59 1.47
N LYS A 123 4.38 11.41 2.09
CA LYS A 123 5.11 10.28 1.45
C LYS A 123 4.61 8.89 1.85
N HIS A 124 3.38 8.51 1.48
CA HIS A 124 2.82 7.19 1.82
C HIS A 124 3.09 6.11 0.77
N LEU A 125 3.66 6.51 -0.37
CA LEU A 125 4.13 5.61 -1.41
C LEU A 125 5.66 5.52 -1.34
N VAL A 126 6.17 4.30 -1.29
CA VAL A 126 7.60 3.98 -1.33
C VAL A 126 7.84 2.96 -2.45
N SER A 127 8.85 3.19 -3.27
CA SER A 127 9.25 2.30 -4.35
C SER A 127 10.53 1.54 -4.02
N PHE A 128 10.63 0.33 -4.54
CA PHE A 128 11.81 -0.55 -4.44
C PHE A 128 12.04 -1.24 -5.78
N SER A 129 13.31 -1.50 -6.13
CA SER A 129 13.63 -2.32 -7.32
C SER A 129 13.29 -3.80 -7.13
N PHE A 130 13.28 -4.28 -5.88
CA PHE A 130 12.98 -5.65 -5.49
C PHE A 130 11.90 -5.67 -4.39
N PRO A 131 11.12 -6.76 -4.24
CA PRO A 131 10.09 -6.79 -3.21
C PRO A 131 10.75 -6.74 -1.82
N PRO A 132 10.36 -5.80 -0.94
CA PRO A 132 10.92 -5.72 0.39
C PRO A 132 10.47 -6.91 1.26
N ASP A 133 11.34 -7.32 2.18
CA ASP A 133 11.09 -8.47 3.06
C ASP A 133 10.13 -8.12 4.22
N LEU A 134 9.09 -8.94 4.40
CA LEU A 134 8.08 -8.77 5.45
C LEU A 134 8.68 -8.89 6.85
N THR A 135 9.61 -9.83 7.05
CA THR A 135 10.23 -10.09 8.35
C THR A 135 11.05 -8.87 8.77
N LEU A 136 11.85 -8.32 7.85
CA LEU A 136 12.64 -7.12 8.08
C LEU A 136 11.74 -5.92 8.39
N PHE A 137 10.66 -5.73 7.62
CA PHE A 137 9.68 -4.68 7.93
C PHE A 137 9.10 -4.84 9.33
N CYS A 138 8.62 -6.03 9.67
CA CYS A 138 8.03 -6.34 10.98
C CYS A 138 9.01 -6.07 12.14
N GLN A 139 10.28 -6.46 11.96
CA GLN A 139 11.34 -6.21 12.93
C GLN A 139 11.56 -4.71 13.14
N GLN A 140 11.67 -3.92 12.07
CA GLN A 140 11.91 -2.48 12.16
C GLN A 140 10.69 -1.70 12.67
N ALA A 141 9.49 -2.14 12.31
CA ALA A 141 8.24 -1.52 12.74
C ALA A 141 7.79 -1.96 14.15
N GLY A 142 8.40 -3.01 14.72
CA GLY A 142 8.04 -3.54 16.03
C GLY A 142 6.62 -4.13 16.07
N VAL A 143 6.16 -4.72 14.97
CA VAL A 143 4.80 -5.28 14.83
C VAL A 143 4.84 -6.65 14.18
N THR A 144 3.78 -7.43 14.34
CA THR A 144 3.55 -8.66 13.57
C THR A 144 2.36 -8.45 12.65
N LEU A 145 2.60 -8.51 11.34
CA LEU A 145 1.53 -8.30 10.35
C LEU A 145 0.92 -9.61 9.90
N GLN A 146 -0.36 -9.52 9.52
CA GLN A 146 -1.04 -10.55 8.74
C GLN A 146 -0.79 -10.29 7.25
N ARG A 147 -0.80 -11.38 6.47
CA ARG A 147 -0.58 -11.34 5.02
C ARG A 147 -1.78 -11.90 4.27
N TYR A 148 -2.23 -11.20 3.25
CA TYR A 148 -3.26 -11.64 2.33
C TYR A 148 -2.70 -11.62 0.90
N ALA A 149 -2.47 -12.80 0.35
CA ALA A 149 -2.07 -12.95 -1.05
C ALA A 149 -3.27 -12.76 -1.97
N VAL A 150 -3.11 -11.97 -3.02
CA VAL A 150 -4.14 -11.80 -4.05
C VAL A 150 -3.96 -12.92 -5.05
N SER A 151 -4.95 -13.80 -5.17
CA SER A 151 -4.95 -14.84 -6.20
C SER A 151 -5.06 -14.19 -7.57
N SER A 152 -4.08 -14.45 -8.44
CA SER A 152 -4.07 -14.09 -9.86
C SER A 152 -5.10 -14.87 -10.66
#